data_AF-A0A7Y6IHA3-F1
#
_entry.id   AF-A0A7Y6IHA3-F1
#
_cell.length_a   1.000
_cell.length_b   1.000
_cell.length_c   1.000
_cell.angle_alpha   90.00
_cell.angle_beta   90.00
_cell.angle_gamma   90.00
#
_symmetry.space_group_name_H-M   'P 1'
#
loop_
_entity.id
_entity.type
_entity.pdbx_description
1 polymer ?
#
loop_
_entity_poly.entity_id
_entity_poly.type
_entity_poly.pdbx_seq_one_letter_code
_entity_poly.pdbx_strand_id
1 'polypeptide(L)'
;METFADLIECEDVLLFVNAAITSTGQREFHGTQAEQRLSLRFLHSYIDGNYPEIYAATLALEINDHNAAMIIRNLLVRHAGDGALIAWRLSRMAPQRVYRLFQDLRRLGVNNRRTRAIIAGWLSGRSDLAFDAVKYRTALKDAVRHAHLRLEGELGDFLFAPRGRTRFDHPLLDAWRRAHYEKAAVYELPYTVAEGFAARHGIRREVFLERIAPRLTRLERMRLAESARDQGVEADLAAMPLVRLASYALSLPFRTRARRRAELTAAFRASAARAAGTRAGTWGRVTAVLDDSFSAFGSVTKRRRPLAVAVACHHLLEALAGDYRGLWLSGGDDPLMAQPTGPTPLGQRIIDGLETAPERLVIVSDGWDNAPPGLAGEVLRVWRTRLDPDRKVSIVHVNPVYDAGGFEVRRLAPGVPTTGIRDAEDLPVLVELAQFAEGRTGLAELRGYLAERAAERVAGR
;
A
#
# COMPACT_ATOMS: atom_id res chain seq x y z
N MET A 1 21.23 -25.32 -16.24
CA MET A 1 22.40 -24.86 -15.47
C MET A 1 22.36 -23.36 -15.50
N GLU A 2 21.98 -22.72 -14.39
CA GLU A 2 21.88 -21.26 -14.31
C GLU A 2 23.26 -20.63 -14.45
N THR A 3 23.34 -19.58 -15.26
CA THR A 3 24.57 -18.81 -15.41
C THR A 3 24.68 -17.79 -14.28
N PHE A 4 25.89 -17.32 -14.00
CA PHE A 4 26.10 -16.22 -13.05
C PHE A 4 25.30 -14.96 -13.41
N ALA A 5 25.06 -14.74 -14.71
CA ALA A 5 24.22 -13.65 -15.21
C ALA A 5 22.73 -13.83 -14.82
N ASP A 6 22.22 -15.07 -14.85
CA ASP A 6 20.81 -15.35 -14.47
C ASP A 6 20.56 -15.08 -12.98
N LEU A 7 21.57 -15.34 -12.13
CA LEU A 7 21.50 -15.06 -10.70
C LEU A 7 21.48 -13.55 -10.42
N ILE A 8 22.35 -12.79 -11.08
CA ILE A 8 22.36 -11.31 -10.96
C ILE A 8 21.02 -10.73 -11.41
N GLU A 9 20.48 -11.19 -12.54
CA GLU A 9 19.19 -10.71 -13.01
C GLU A 9 18.06 -11.01 -12.01
N CYS A 10 18.06 -12.20 -11.42
CA CYS A 10 17.08 -12.56 -10.39
C CYS A 10 17.18 -11.62 -9.17
N GLU A 11 18.41 -11.35 -8.70
CA GLU A 11 18.66 -10.42 -7.60
C GLU A 11 18.19 -9.00 -7.92
N ASP A 12 18.49 -8.48 -9.12
CA ASP A 12 18.07 -7.14 -9.56
C ASP A 12 16.55 -7.00 -9.61
N VAL A 13 15.86 -8.04 -10.10
CA VAL A 13 14.39 -8.06 -10.20
C VAL A 13 13.77 -8.12 -8.81
N LEU A 14 14.27 -8.99 -7.92
CA LEU A 14 13.76 -9.08 -6.55
C LEU A 14 13.97 -7.76 -5.79
N LEU A 15 15.13 -7.13 -5.95
CA LEU A 15 15.43 -5.82 -5.40
C LEU A 15 14.42 -4.78 -5.86
N PHE A 16 14.12 -4.75 -7.17
CA PHE A 16 13.12 -3.82 -7.71
C PHE A 16 11.70 -4.12 -7.21
N VAL A 17 11.29 -5.39 -7.15
CA VAL A 17 9.97 -5.78 -6.65
C VAL A 17 9.81 -5.34 -5.19
N ASN A 18 10.81 -5.58 -4.35
CA ASN A 18 10.84 -5.11 -2.97
C ASN A 18 10.69 -3.58 -2.87
N ALA A 19 11.43 -2.84 -3.69
CA ALA A 19 11.33 -1.38 -3.78
C ALA A 19 9.93 -0.92 -4.26
N ALA A 20 9.38 -1.60 -5.26
CA ALA A 20 8.09 -1.28 -5.87
C ALA A 20 6.91 -1.50 -4.91
N ILE A 21 7.03 -2.46 -3.98
CA ILE A 21 6.04 -2.72 -2.93
C ILE A 21 6.16 -1.66 -1.80
N THR A 22 7.35 -1.51 -1.23
CA THR A 22 7.57 -0.76 0.02
C THR A 22 7.70 0.75 -0.16
N SER A 23 8.48 1.17 -1.15
CA SER A 23 8.88 2.57 -1.27
C SER A 23 7.80 3.42 -1.92
N THR A 24 7.65 4.66 -1.45
CA THR A 24 6.69 5.62 -2.02
C THR A 24 7.33 6.95 -2.39
N GLY A 25 8.67 7.02 -2.41
CA GLY A 25 9.41 8.27 -2.61
C GLY A 25 9.09 9.34 -1.56
N GLN A 26 8.64 8.92 -0.38
CA GLN A 26 8.37 9.77 0.78
C GLN A 26 9.49 9.57 1.81
N ARG A 27 9.60 10.50 2.75
CA ARG A 27 10.59 10.41 3.82
C ARG A 27 10.38 9.16 4.68
N GLU A 28 11.47 8.49 5.05
CA GLU A 28 11.51 7.40 6.02
C GLU A 28 12.18 7.83 7.32
N PHE A 29 12.23 6.96 8.33
CA PHE A 29 12.87 7.28 9.61
C PHE A 29 14.38 7.56 9.42
N HIS A 30 15.06 6.68 8.69
CA HIS A 30 16.51 6.77 8.43
C HIS A 30 16.90 7.51 7.14
N GLY A 31 15.93 7.97 6.33
CA GLY A 31 16.22 8.54 5.00
C GLY A 31 15.35 9.73 4.65
N THR A 32 15.93 10.70 3.94
CA THR A 32 15.25 11.91 3.46
C THR A 32 14.36 11.62 2.26
N GLN A 33 13.41 12.54 1.98
CA GLN A 33 12.59 12.42 0.77
C GLN A 33 13.42 12.50 -0.52
N ALA A 34 14.52 13.26 -0.52
CA ALA A 34 15.35 13.42 -1.71
C ALA A 34 16.07 12.12 -2.06
N GLU A 35 16.70 11.47 -1.08
CA GLU A 35 17.37 10.17 -1.24
C GLU A 35 16.41 9.10 -1.73
N GLN A 36 15.23 9.02 -1.09
CA GLN A 36 14.17 8.08 -1.45
C GLN A 36 13.71 8.24 -2.92
N ARG A 37 13.57 9.49 -3.39
CA ARG A 37 13.20 9.77 -4.80
C ARG A 37 14.33 9.51 -5.77
N LEU A 38 15.57 9.80 -5.39
CA LEU A 38 16.75 9.55 -6.21
C LEU A 38 16.94 8.04 -6.41
N SER A 39 16.93 7.30 -5.31
CA SER A 39 17.08 5.84 -5.28
C SER A 39 16.00 5.15 -6.13
N LEU A 40 14.73 5.49 -5.93
CA LEU A 40 13.65 4.97 -6.77
C LEU A 40 13.82 5.32 -8.25
N ARG A 41 14.16 6.58 -8.57
CA ARG A 41 14.34 6.98 -9.97
C ARG A 41 15.45 6.16 -10.64
N PHE A 42 16.56 5.95 -9.95
CA PHE A 42 17.64 5.11 -10.42
C PHE A 42 17.15 3.69 -10.71
N LEU A 43 16.47 3.04 -9.75
CA LEU A 43 15.96 1.68 -9.95
C LEU A 43 14.98 1.56 -11.10
N HIS A 44 14.03 2.49 -11.21
CA HIS A 44 13.10 2.52 -12.33
C HIS A 44 13.82 2.66 -13.67
N SER A 45 14.84 3.52 -13.76
CA SER A 45 15.64 3.68 -14.98
C SER A 45 16.52 2.46 -15.28
N TYR A 46 17.11 1.85 -14.25
CA TYR A 46 17.98 0.68 -14.37
C TYR A 46 17.19 -0.53 -14.87
N ILE A 47 16.06 -0.84 -14.25
CA ILE A 47 15.27 -2.04 -14.59
C ILE A 47 14.51 -1.85 -15.90
N ASP A 48 13.97 -0.67 -16.19
CA ASP A 48 13.34 -0.40 -17.51
C ASP A 48 14.37 -0.45 -18.65
N GLY A 49 15.64 -0.10 -18.38
CA GLY A 49 16.72 -0.16 -19.36
C GLY A 49 17.28 -1.56 -19.62
N ASN A 50 17.51 -2.34 -18.55
CA ASN A 50 18.13 -3.66 -18.65
C ASN A 50 17.11 -4.80 -18.79
N TYR A 51 15.94 -4.68 -18.15
CA TYR A 51 14.92 -5.74 -18.05
C TYR A 51 13.50 -5.21 -18.38
N PRO A 52 13.27 -4.64 -19.57
CA PRO A 52 12.05 -3.89 -19.91
C PRO A 52 10.76 -4.72 -19.87
N GLU A 53 10.84 -6.02 -20.12
CA GLU A 53 9.69 -6.94 -20.06
C GLU A 53 9.28 -7.21 -18.61
N ILE A 54 10.27 -7.49 -17.75
CA ILE A 54 10.05 -7.70 -16.31
C ILE A 54 9.56 -6.42 -15.63
N TYR A 55 10.12 -5.27 -16.02
CA TYR A 55 9.66 -3.97 -15.58
C TYR A 55 8.16 -3.77 -15.86
N ALA A 56 7.70 -4.15 -17.05
CA ALA A 56 6.29 -4.08 -17.41
C ALA A 56 5.44 -5.12 -16.65
N ALA A 57 5.94 -6.36 -16.55
CA ALA A 57 5.25 -7.45 -15.86
C ALA A 57 5.08 -7.21 -14.35
N THR A 58 5.94 -6.39 -13.75
CA THR A 58 5.82 -5.95 -12.35
C THR A 58 4.46 -5.28 -12.06
N LEU A 59 3.76 -4.75 -13.07
CA LEU A 59 2.40 -4.26 -12.91
C LEU A 59 1.41 -5.33 -12.46
N ALA A 60 1.65 -6.61 -12.74
CA ALA A 60 0.79 -7.73 -12.34
C ALA A 60 0.86 -8.03 -10.83
N LEU A 61 1.91 -7.54 -10.16
CA LEU A 61 2.10 -7.68 -8.72
C LEU A 61 1.31 -6.61 -7.94
N GLU A 62 1.11 -6.85 -6.64
CA GLU A 62 0.49 -5.89 -5.72
C GLU A 62 1.47 -4.79 -5.27
N ILE A 63 2.11 -4.14 -6.25
CA ILE A 63 2.93 -2.94 -6.01
C ILE A 63 2.04 -1.76 -5.60
N ASN A 64 2.63 -0.68 -5.09
CA ASN A 64 1.83 0.48 -4.72
C ASN A 64 1.54 1.44 -5.90
N ASP A 65 0.50 2.28 -5.76
CA ASP A 65 0.07 3.23 -6.79
C ASP A 65 1.16 4.22 -7.23
N HIS A 66 2.15 4.53 -6.39
CA HIS A 66 3.24 5.44 -6.77
C HIS A 66 4.14 4.78 -7.81
N ASN A 67 4.62 3.56 -7.53
CA ASN A 67 5.48 2.82 -8.45
C ASN A 67 4.70 2.35 -9.69
N ALA A 68 3.44 1.94 -9.53
CA ALA A 68 2.57 1.63 -10.67
C ALA A 68 2.41 2.83 -11.62
N ALA A 69 2.20 4.03 -11.10
CA ALA A 69 2.13 5.24 -11.92
C ALA A 69 3.46 5.53 -12.63
N MET A 70 4.61 5.34 -11.97
CA MET A 70 5.92 5.52 -12.59
C MET A 70 6.19 4.51 -13.70
N ILE A 71 5.85 3.23 -13.49
CA ILE A 71 5.95 2.18 -14.51
C ILE A 71 5.07 2.54 -15.71
N ILE A 72 3.77 2.76 -15.50
CA ILE A 72 2.84 3.10 -16.59
C ILE A 72 3.32 4.33 -17.35
N ARG A 73 3.76 5.38 -16.65
CA ARG A 73 4.30 6.58 -17.29
C ARG A 73 5.48 6.24 -18.20
N ASN A 74 6.49 5.52 -17.69
CA ASN A 74 7.69 5.18 -18.45
C ASN A 74 7.34 4.29 -19.67
N LEU A 75 6.47 3.29 -19.48
CA LEU A 75 5.97 2.43 -20.57
C LEU A 75 5.29 3.24 -21.68
N LEU A 76 4.47 4.23 -21.32
CA LEU A 76 3.77 5.07 -22.29
C LEU A 76 4.67 6.09 -22.99
N VAL A 77 5.69 6.61 -22.30
CA VAL A 77 6.73 7.46 -22.88
C VAL A 77 7.51 6.70 -23.95
N ARG A 78 7.89 5.44 -23.68
CA ARG A 78 8.63 4.59 -24.64
C ARG A 78 7.75 3.81 -25.62
N HIS A 79 6.44 4.02 -25.61
CA HIS A 79 5.46 3.36 -26.47
C HIS A 79 5.36 1.82 -26.32
N ALA A 80 5.63 1.27 -25.14
CA ALA A 80 5.75 -0.18 -24.92
C ALA A 80 4.86 -0.73 -23.78
N GLY A 81 5.03 -2.02 -23.49
CA GLY A 81 4.26 -2.80 -22.52
C GLY A 81 2.96 -3.34 -23.11
N ASP A 82 2.17 -4.03 -22.29
CA ASP A 82 0.83 -4.51 -22.65
C ASP A 82 -0.25 -3.48 -22.23
N GLY A 83 -1.10 -3.08 -23.18
CA GLY A 83 -2.20 -2.15 -22.93
C GLY A 83 -3.27 -2.72 -22.00
N ALA A 84 -3.51 -4.03 -22.05
CA ALA A 84 -4.51 -4.68 -21.20
C ALA A 84 -4.05 -4.70 -19.74
N LEU A 85 -2.80 -5.08 -19.48
CA LEU A 85 -2.21 -5.03 -18.14
C LEU A 85 -2.17 -3.60 -17.57
N ILE A 86 -1.80 -2.60 -18.38
CA ILE A 86 -1.87 -1.18 -17.96
C ILE A 86 -3.30 -0.80 -17.57
N ALA A 87 -4.28 -1.13 -18.41
CA ALA A 87 -5.66 -0.80 -18.14
C ALA A 87 -6.18 -1.52 -16.87
N TRP A 88 -5.83 -2.80 -16.67
CA TRP A 88 -6.16 -3.55 -15.45
C TRP A 88 -5.59 -2.87 -14.21
N ARG A 89 -4.33 -2.42 -14.28
CA ARG A 89 -3.70 -1.72 -13.18
C ARG A 89 -4.40 -0.39 -12.89
N LEU A 90 -4.71 0.39 -13.93
CA LEU A 90 -5.41 1.68 -13.79
C LEU A 90 -6.81 1.55 -13.17
N SER A 91 -7.53 0.44 -13.40
CA SER A 91 -8.86 0.23 -12.80
C SER A 91 -8.80 -0.07 -11.30
N ARG A 92 -7.64 -0.51 -10.78
CA ARG A 92 -7.42 -0.77 -9.34
C ARG A 92 -6.84 0.43 -8.59
N MET A 93 -6.17 1.33 -9.30
CA MET A 93 -5.60 2.54 -8.72
C MET A 93 -6.68 3.53 -8.28
N ALA A 94 -6.39 4.32 -7.24
CA ALA A 94 -7.33 5.36 -6.82
C ALA A 94 -7.46 6.45 -7.90
N PRO A 95 -8.69 6.97 -8.20
CA PRO A 95 -8.91 7.91 -9.31
C PRO A 95 -8.00 9.14 -9.29
N GLN A 96 -7.77 9.73 -8.11
CA GLN A 96 -6.86 10.87 -7.97
C GLN A 96 -5.40 10.57 -8.35
N ARG A 97 -4.97 9.31 -8.26
CA ARG A 97 -3.63 8.86 -8.67
C ARG A 97 -3.55 8.72 -10.19
N VAL A 98 -4.59 8.14 -10.80
CA VAL A 98 -4.70 8.02 -12.25
C VAL A 98 -4.79 9.40 -12.92
N TYR A 99 -5.62 10.29 -12.39
CA TYR A 99 -5.70 11.66 -12.88
C TYR A 99 -4.37 12.42 -12.80
N ARG A 100 -3.61 12.23 -11.72
CA ARG A 100 -2.27 12.82 -11.59
C ARG A 100 -1.32 12.27 -12.65
N LEU A 101 -1.34 10.95 -12.88
CA LEU A 101 -0.57 10.31 -13.95
C LEU A 101 -0.91 10.92 -15.32
N PHE A 102 -2.18 11.14 -15.64
CA PHE A 102 -2.59 11.75 -16.91
C PHE A 102 -2.13 13.21 -17.04
N GLN A 103 -2.17 13.98 -15.94
CA GLN A 103 -1.61 15.32 -15.91
C GLN A 103 -0.10 15.33 -16.13
N ASP A 104 0.62 14.35 -15.57
CA ASP A 104 2.06 14.21 -15.77
C ASP A 104 2.39 13.81 -17.20
N LEU A 105 1.64 12.88 -17.82
CA LEU A 105 1.79 12.54 -19.26
C LEU A 105 1.54 13.75 -20.16
N ARG A 106 0.52 14.56 -19.84
CA ARG A 106 0.24 15.82 -20.55
C ARG A 106 1.41 16.79 -20.42
N ARG A 107 1.98 16.98 -19.23
CA ARG A 107 3.14 17.86 -19.00
C ARG A 107 4.37 17.39 -19.77
N LEU A 108 4.55 16.08 -19.92
CA LEU A 108 5.63 15.49 -20.71
C LEU A 108 5.35 15.48 -22.23
N GLY A 109 4.19 15.96 -22.67
CA GLY A 109 3.83 15.97 -24.10
C GLY A 109 3.53 14.59 -24.69
N VAL A 110 3.32 13.57 -23.87
CA VAL A 110 3.14 12.17 -24.33
C VAL A 110 1.69 11.96 -24.79
N ASN A 111 1.38 12.29 -26.05
CA ASN A 111 0.01 12.23 -26.59
C ASN A 111 -0.17 11.29 -27.80
N ASN A 112 0.48 10.13 -27.77
CA ASN A 112 0.38 9.16 -28.86
C ASN A 112 -0.98 8.42 -28.87
N ARG A 113 -1.30 7.73 -29.98
CA ARG A 113 -2.56 6.98 -30.16
C ARG A 113 -2.84 6.02 -28.99
N ARG A 114 -1.81 5.34 -28.50
CA ARG A 114 -1.91 4.38 -27.40
C ARG A 114 -2.25 5.07 -26.09
N THR A 115 -1.56 6.17 -25.73
CA THR A 115 -1.88 6.96 -24.54
C THR A 115 -3.32 7.48 -24.58
N ARG A 116 -3.75 8.03 -25.73
CA ARG A 116 -5.14 8.48 -25.91
C ARG A 116 -6.15 7.35 -25.73
N ALA A 117 -5.90 6.18 -26.32
CA ALA A 117 -6.77 5.01 -26.20
C ALA A 117 -6.87 4.51 -24.75
N ILE A 118 -5.76 4.51 -24.00
CA ILE A 118 -5.74 4.09 -22.59
C ILE A 118 -6.53 5.07 -21.72
N ILE A 119 -6.33 6.38 -21.91
CA ILE A 119 -7.10 7.41 -21.19
C ILE A 119 -8.59 7.28 -21.53
N ALA A 120 -8.93 7.13 -22.81
CA ALA A 120 -10.29 6.95 -23.29
C ALA A 120 -10.96 5.72 -22.66
N GLY A 121 -10.30 4.57 -22.72
CA GLY A 121 -10.81 3.31 -22.16
C GLY A 121 -10.96 3.35 -20.65
N TRP A 122 -10.05 4.01 -19.93
CA TRP A 122 -10.20 4.19 -18.49
C TRP A 122 -11.39 5.10 -18.14
N LEU A 123 -11.57 6.20 -18.87
CA LEU A 123 -12.71 7.11 -18.66
C LEU A 123 -14.05 6.44 -19.00
N SER A 124 -14.12 5.66 -20.08
CA SER A 124 -15.35 4.93 -20.44
C SER A 124 -15.70 3.82 -19.45
N GLY A 125 -14.70 3.25 -18.76
CA GLY A 125 -14.91 2.27 -17.70
C GLY A 125 -15.29 2.86 -16.34
N ARG A 126 -15.42 4.19 -16.20
CA ARG A 126 -15.84 4.83 -14.95
C ARG A 126 -17.34 4.64 -14.76
N SER A 127 -17.73 4.24 -13.55
CA SER A 127 -19.14 4.06 -13.19
C SER A 127 -19.93 5.37 -13.13
N ASP A 128 -19.28 6.48 -12.76
CA ASP A 128 -19.92 7.80 -12.68
C ASP A 128 -18.91 8.90 -13.02
N LEU A 129 -18.95 9.37 -14.27
CA LEU A 129 -18.13 10.50 -14.72
C LEU A 129 -18.63 11.86 -14.23
N ALA A 130 -19.91 11.98 -13.85
CA ALA A 130 -20.45 13.22 -13.29
C ALA A 130 -19.90 13.48 -11.88
N PHE A 131 -19.74 12.41 -11.08
CA PHE A 131 -19.03 12.47 -9.81
C PHE A 131 -17.58 12.95 -9.99
N ASP A 132 -16.87 12.39 -10.96
CA ASP A 132 -15.50 12.81 -11.27
C ASP A 132 -15.44 14.27 -11.79
N ALA A 133 -16.44 14.70 -12.55
CA ALA A 133 -16.54 16.08 -13.01
C ALA A 133 -16.74 17.08 -11.87
N VAL A 134 -17.44 16.70 -10.81
CA VAL A 134 -17.64 17.52 -9.61
C VAL A 134 -16.42 17.48 -8.70
N LYS A 135 -15.89 16.29 -8.41
CA LYS A 135 -14.82 16.08 -7.42
C LYS A 135 -13.42 16.35 -7.97
N TYR A 136 -13.15 15.99 -9.23
CA TYR A 136 -11.84 16.04 -9.88
C TYR A 136 -11.86 16.92 -11.14
N ARG A 137 -12.77 17.91 -11.19
CA ARG A 137 -13.10 18.74 -12.37
C ARG A 137 -11.91 19.10 -13.26
N THR A 138 -10.88 19.74 -12.69
CA THR A 138 -9.71 20.21 -13.43
C THR A 138 -8.94 19.06 -14.06
N ALA A 139 -8.76 17.96 -13.33
CA ALA A 139 -8.03 16.82 -13.82
C ALA A 139 -8.81 16.02 -14.88
N LEU A 140 -10.13 15.89 -14.73
CA LEU A 140 -10.98 15.32 -15.78
C LEU A 140 -10.92 16.16 -17.05
N LYS A 141 -11.02 17.49 -16.93
CA LYS A 141 -10.91 18.41 -18.06
C LYS A 141 -9.57 18.28 -18.79
N ASP A 142 -8.47 18.17 -18.04
CA ASP A 142 -7.14 17.94 -18.61
C ASP A 142 -7.06 16.59 -19.34
N ALA A 143 -7.59 15.52 -18.76
CA ALA A 143 -7.59 14.18 -19.35
C ALA A 143 -8.39 14.12 -20.67
N VAL A 144 -9.60 14.70 -20.68
CA VAL A 144 -10.48 14.76 -21.86
C VAL A 144 -9.81 15.54 -23.00
N ARG A 145 -9.23 16.70 -22.69
CA ARG A 145 -8.48 17.50 -23.67
C ARG A 145 -7.27 16.75 -24.20
N HIS A 146 -6.52 16.10 -23.32
CA HIS A 146 -5.32 15.35 -23.70
C HIS A 146 -5.68 14.17 -24.61
N ALA A 147 -6.75 13.43 -24.30
CA ALA A 147 -7.20 12.30 -25.09
C ALA A 147 -7.99 12.67 -26.36
N HIS A 148 -8.25 13.96 -26.60
CA HIS A 148 -9.05 14.47 -27.72
C HIS A 148 -10.47 13.90 -27.74
N LEU A 149 -11.05 13.67 -26.56
CA LEU A 149 -12.38 13.09 -26.43
C LEU A 149 -13.45 14.15 -26.62
N ARG A 150 -14.50 13.79 -27.37
CA ARG A 150 -15.74 14.54 -27.44
C ARG A 150 -16.66 13.99 -26.37
N LEU A 151 -16.99 14.82 -25.38
CA LEU A 151 -18.02 14.50 -24.40
C LEU A 151 -19.33 15.04 -24.92
N GLU A 152 -20.27 14.14 -25.17
CA GLU A 152 -21.61 14.50 -25.61
C GLU A 152 -22.51 14.88 -24.44
N GLY A 153 -23.57 15.62 -24.73
CA GLY A 153 -24.58 16.01 -23.75
C GLY A 153 -24.06 16.99 -22.69
N GLU A 154 -24.65 16.89 -21.51
CA GLU A 154 -24.48 17.90 -20.46
C GLU A 154 -23.12 17.89 -19.76
N LEU A 155 -22.40 16.77 -19.81
CA LEU A 155 -21.08 16.63 -19.18
C LEU A 155 -20.03 17.50 -19.87
N GLY A 156 -20.09 17.57 -21.21
CA GLY A 156 -19.23 18.47 -22.00
C GLY A 156 -19.48 19.93 -21.64
N ASP A 157 -20.75 20.32 -21.58
CA ASP A 157 -21.15 21.67 -21.20
C ASP A 157 -20.73 21.99 -19.77
N PHE A 158 -20.90 21.07 -18.81
CA PHE A 158 -20.45 21.28 -17.43
C PHE A 158 -18.93 21.54 -17.30
N LEU A 159 -18.11 20.82 -18.07
CA LEU A 159 -16.64 20.94 -17.99
C LEU A 159 -16.09 22.16 -18.75
N PHE A 160 -16.67 22.48 -19.91
CA PHE A 160 -16.15 23.49 -20.82
C PHE A 160 -16.95 24.81 -20.81
N ALA A 161 -18.26 24.75 -20.59
CA ALA A 161 -19.16 25.90 -20.57
C ALA A 161 -20.18 25.81 -19.38
N PRO A 162 -19.72 25.76 -18.11
CA PRO A 162 -20.58 25.47 -16.95
C PRO A 162 -21.71 26.48 -16.72
N ARG A 163 -21.62 27.68 -17.31
CA ARG A 163 -22.64 28.74 -17.26
C ARG A 163 -23.54 28.79 -18.50
N GLY A 164 -23.27 27.96 -19.50
CA GLY A 164 -24.03 27.91 -20.75
C GLY A 164 -25.38 27.22 -20.62
N ARG A 165 -25.59 26.44 -19.55
CA ARG A 165 -26.87 25.81 -19.22
C ARG A 165 -27.46 26.39 -17.95
N THR A 166 -28.77 26.61 -17.98
CA THR A 166 -29.55 27.06 -16.82
C THR A 166 -29.87 25.93 -15.84
N ARG A 167 -29.94 24.69 -16.34
CA ARG A 167 -30.23 23.46 -15.59
C ARG A 167 -29.42 22.28 -16.14
N PHE A 168 -29.06 21.36 -15.26
CA PHE A 168 -28.52 20.04 -15.60
C PHE A 168 -29.55 18.96 -15.22
N ASP A 169 -29.61 17.89 -16.00
CA ASP A 169 -30.48 16.74 -15.75
C ASP A 169 -29.84 15.80 -14.72
N HIS A 170 -28.51 15.62 -14.77
CA HIS A 170 -27.81 14.84 -13.76
C HIS A 170 -27.88 15.53 -12.37
N PRO A 171 -28.44 14.88 -11.34
CA PRO A 171 -28.71 15.50 -10.04
C PRO A 171 -27.47 16.13 -9.41
N LEU A 172 -26.33 15.46 -9.50
CA LEU A 172 -25.08 15.95 -8.91
C LEU A 172 -24.51 17.20 -9.61
N LEU A 173 -24.66 17.30 -10.93
CA LEU A 173 -24.19 18.45 -11.71
C LEU A 173 -25.06 19.67 -11.40
N ASP A 174 -26.38 19.46 -11.31
CA ASP A 174 -27.30 20.52 -10.93
C ASP A 174 -27.14 20.95 -9.47
N ALA A 175 -26.93 20.00 -8.55
CA ALA A 175 -26.61 20.29 -7.16
C ALA A 175 -25.36 21.17 -7.03
N TRP A 176 -24.32 20.91 -7.82
CA TRP A 176 -23.10 21.72 -7.83
C TRP A 176 -23.37 23.14 -8.33
N ARG A 177 -24.19 23.29 -9.37
CA ARG A 177 -24.62 24.60 -9.88
C ARG A 177 -25.43 25.34 -8.81
N ARG A 178 -26.45 24.70 -8.20
CA ARG A 178 -27.29 25.27 -7.14
C ARG A 178 -26.49 25.66 -5.90
N ALA A 179 -25.50 24.86 -5.50
CA ALA A 179 -24.67 25.12 -4.32
C ALA A 179 -23.90 26.46 -4.38
N HIS A 180 -23.80 27.12 -5.54
CA HIS A 180 -23.26 28.48 -5.63
C HIS A 180 -24.18 29.55 -5.03
N TYR A 181 -25.48 29.29 -5.00
CA TYR A 181 -26.52 30.26 -4.62
C TYR A 181 -27.35 29.77 -3.43
N GLU A 182 -27.48 28.45 -3.27
CA GLU A 182 -28.34 27.81 -2.28
C GLU A 182 -27.53 27.00 -1.26
N LYS A 183 -27.75 27.26 0.03
CA LYS A 183 -27.05 26.54 1.12
C LYS A 183 -27.48 25.08 1.26
N ALA A 184 -28.73 24.75 0.95
CA ALA A 184 -29.24 23.38 1.08
C ALA A 184 -28.56 22.41 0.09
N ALA A 185 -28.33 22.87 -1.15
CA ALA A 185 -27.67 22.09 -2.19
C ALA A 185 -26.22 21.68 -1.86
N VAL A 186 -25.56 22.36 -0.92
CA VAL A 186 -24.21 22.01 -0.44
C VAL A 186 -24.17 20.58 0.11
N TYR A 187 -25.23 20.15 0.81
CA TYR A 187 -25.29 18.85 1.44
C TYR A 187 -25.53 17.71 0.44
N GLU A 188 -25.84 18.02 -0.82
CA GLU A 188 -25.98 17.06 -1.93
C GLU A 188 -24.63 16.70 -2.57
N LEU A 189 -23.57 17.44 -2.23
CA LEU A 189 -22.25 17.27 -2.83
C LEU A 189 -21.35 16.30 -2.06
N PRO A 190 -20.31 15.73 -2.71
CA PRO A 190 -19.31 14.94 -2.03
C PRO A 190 -18.60 15.76 -0.95
N TYR A 191 -18.26 15.14 0.20
CA TYR A 191 -17.74 15.81 1.40
C TYR A 191 -16.69 16.89 1.11
N THR A 192 -15.63 16.57 0.37
CA THR A 192 -14.53 17.50 0.10
C THR A 192 -14.96 18.72 -0.73
N VAL A 193 -15.96 18.55 -1.59
CA VAL A 193 -16.52 19.64 -2.41
C VAL A 193 -17.49 20.46 -1.55
N ALA A 194 -18.34 19.77 -0.79
CA ALA A 194 -19.30 20.37 0.14
C ALA A 194 -18.59 21.25 1.20
N GLU A 195 -17.45 20.81 1.73
CA GLU A 195 -16.63 21.55 2.70
C GLU A 195 -16.17 22.91 2.14
N GLY A 196 -15.77 22.95 0.87
CA GLY A 196 -15.39 24.20 0.20
C GLY A 196 -16.57 25.18 0.03
N PHE A 197 -17.76 24.67 -0.34
CA PHE A 197 -18.96 25.50 -0.41
C PHE A 197 -19.47 25.93 0.96
N ALA A 198 -19.37 25.08 1.97
CA ALA A 198 -19.77 25.40 3.34
C ALA A 198 -18.95 26.58 3.89
N ALA A 199 -17.64 26.59 3.65
CA ALA A 199 -16.76 27.71 3.99
C ALA A 199 -17.19 29.00 3.28
N ARG A 200 -17.48 28.92 1.96
CA ARG A 200 -17.95 30.07 1.17
C ARG A 200 -19.28 30.65 1.68
N HIS A 201 -20.19 29.79 2.15
CA HIS A 201 -21.50 30.19 2.68
C HIS A 201 -21.49 30.58 4.16
N GLY A 202 -20.33 30.55 4.82
CA GLY A 202 -20.18 30.85 6.24
C GLY A 202 -20.89 29.85 7.16
N ILE A 203 -21.05 28.59 6.74
CA ILE A 203 -21.69 27.55 7.55
C ILE A 203 -20.73 27.12 8.65
N ARG A 204 -21.18 27.16 9.91
CA ARG A 204 -20.37 26.69 11.06
C ARG A 204 -20.02 25.21 10.89
N ARG A 205 -18.76 24.86 11.17
CA ARG A 205 -18.20 23.51 10.94
C ARG A 205 -19.00 22.40 11.66
N GLU A 206 -19.42 22.64 12.89
CA GLU A 206 -20.23 21.68 13.67
C GLU A 206 -21.55 21.34 12.97
N VAL A 207 -22.29 22.36 12.54
CA VAL A 207 -23.56 22.23 11.81
C VAL A 207 -23.36 21.53 10.47
N PHE A 208 -22.24 21.81 9.79
CA PHE A 208 -21.90 21.16 8.53
C PHE A 208 -21.64 19.66 8.74
N LEU A 209 -20.85 19.30 9.75
CA LEU A 209 -20.50 17.90 10.05
C LEU A 209 -21.73 17.08 10.44
N GLU A 210 -22.61 17.63 11.26
CA GLU A 210 -23.86 16.97 11.67
C GLU A 210 -24.74 16.63 10.46
N ARG A 211 -24.92 17.60 9.55
CA ARG A 211 -25.81 17.43 8.38
C ARG A 211 -25.20 16.61 7.25
N ILE A 212 -23.88 16.63 7.07
CA ILE A 212 -23.20 15.85 6.01
C ILE A 212 -22.93 14.40 6.45
N ALA A 213 -23.02 14.09 7.75
CA ALA A 213 -22.65 12.79 8.32
C ALA A 213 -23.25 11.57 7.58
N PRO A 214 -24.54 11.56 7.19
CA PRO A 214 -25.16 10.44 6.48
C PRO A 214 -24.53 10.15 5.11
N ARG A 215 -23.92 11.15 4.47
CA ARG A 215 -23.33 11.07 3.12
C ARG A 215 -21.83 10.79 3.13
N LEU A 216 -21.19 10.82 4.30
CA LEU A 216 -19.77 10.52 4.41
C LEU A 216 -19.51 9.06 4.01
N THR A 217 -18.49 8.85 3.18
CA THR A 217 -17.97 7.50 2.98
C THR A 217 -17.38 6.95 4.28
N ARG A 218 -17.27 5.64 4.41
CA ARG A 218 -16.65 4.99 5.58
C ARG A 218 -15.25 5.55 5.90
N LEU A 219 -14.46 5.88 4.88
CA LEU A 219 -13.12 6.45 5.05
C LEU A 219 -13.14 7.91 5.49
N GLU A 220 -14.11 8.69 5.00
CA GLU A 220 -14.30 10.09 5.43
C GLU A 220 -14.82 10.14 6.86
N ARG A 221 -15.77 9.26 7.21
CA ARG A 221 -16.24 9.03 8.59
C ARG A 221 -15.09 8.78 9.55
N MET A 222 -14.18 7.88 9.19
CA MET A 222 -13.02 7.54 10.03
C MET A 222 -12.02 8.69 10.16
N ARG A 223 -11.68 9.39 9.07
CA ARG A 223 -10.79 10.57 9.14
C ARG A 223 -11.36 11.67 10.02
N LEU A 224 -12.68 11.83 9.97
CA LEU A 224 -13.40 12.77 10.82
C LEU A 224 -13.42 12.30 12.27
N ALA A 225 -13.58 11.00 12.54
CA ALA A 225 -13.48 10.44 13.88
C ALA A 225 -12.05 10.51 14.46
N GLU A 226 -11.00 10.38 13.63
CA GLU A 226 -9.60 10.62 14.03
C GLU A 226 -9.35 12.10 14.38
N SER A 227 -10.04 13.01 13.69
CA SER A 227 -9.91 14.46 13.87
C SER A 227 -10.82 15.02 14.99
N ALA A 228 -11.96 14.38 15.24
CA ALA A 228 -12.98 14.76 16.21
C ALA A 228 -13.04 13.69 17.31
N ARG A 229 -12.34 13.95 18.42
CA ARG A 229 -12.14 12.99 19.52
C ARG A 229 -13.40 12.47 20.24
N ASP A 230 -14.62 12.85 19.87
CA ASP A 230 -15.84 12.43 20.59
C ASP A 230 -17.16 12.54 19.78
N GLN A 231 -17.14 12.64 18.45
CA GLN A 231 -18.38 12.84 17.67
C GLN A 231 -18.83 11.57 16.93
N GLY A 232 -19.42 10.63 17.68
CA GLY A 232 -20.58 9.78 17.31
C GLY A 232 -20.63 8.99 15.99
N VAL A 233 -19.58 8.96 15.18
CA VAL A 233 -19.62 8.28 13.88
C VAL A 233 -19.06 6.86 14.01
N GLU A 234 -19.95 5.87 14.09
CA GLU A 234 -19.57 4.45 14.06
C GLU A 234 -19.04 4.05 12.68
N ALA A 235 -17.79 3.61 12.64
CA ALA A 235 -17.19 2.99 11.46
C ALA A 235 -17.18 1.48 11.64
N ASP A 236 -17.60 0.73 10.61
CA ASP A 236 -17.39 -0.72 10.57
C ASP A 236 -15.89 -1.02 10.49
N LEU A 237 -15.31 -1.30 11.66
CA LEU A 237 -13.90 -1.62 11.87
C LEU A 237 -13.54 -2.98 11.30
N ALA A 238 -14.46 -3.96 11.36
CA ALA A 238 -14.18 -5.32 10.95
C ALA A 238 -13.88 -5.37 9.45
N ALA A 239 -14.63 -4.67 8.60
CA ALA A 239 -14.42 -4.65 7.15
C ALA A 239 -13.19 -3.83 6.69
N MET A 240 -12.36 -3.30 7.59
CA MET A 240 -11.18 -2.52 7.21
C MET A 240 -10.01 -3.43 6.83
N PRO A 241 -9.09 -2.99 5.96
CA PRO A 241 -7.79 -3.62 5.81
C PRO A 241 -6.99 -3.56 7.12
N LEU A 242 -6.23 -4.61 7.43
CA LEU A 242 -5.55 -4.82 8.70
C LEU A 242 -4.62 -3.66 9.06
N VAL A 243 -3.77 -3.21 8.12
CA VAL A 243 -2.83 -2.12 8.42
C VAL A 243 -3.54 -0.79 8.63
N ARG A 244 -4.72 -0.58 8.02
CA ARG A 244 -5.53 0.61 8.30
C ARG A 244 -6.19 0.53 9.68
N LEU A 245 -6.72 -0.63 10.05
CA LEU A 245 -7.28 -0.85 11.38
C LEU A 245 -6.20 -0.67 12.46
N ALA A 246 -4.99 -1.17 12.22
CA ALA A 246 -3.81 -0.92 13.06
C ALA A 246 -3.45 0.56 13.15
N SER A 247 -3.40 1.28 12.02
CA SER A 247 -3.13 2.72 12.02
C SER A 247 -4.17 3.49 12.84
N TYR A 248 -5.46 3.14 12.69
CA TYR A 248 -6.56 3.71 13.45
C TYR A 248 -6.41 3.42 14.95
N ALA A 249 -6.26 2.16 15.35
CA ALA A 249 -6.11 1.76 16.75
C ALA A 249 -4.91 2.46 17.40
N LEU A 250 -3.77 2.52 16.69
CA LEU A 250 -2.56 3.21 17.14
C LEU A 250 -2.70 4.73 17.19
N SER A 251 -3.67 5.33 16.50
CA SER A 251 -3.96 6.77 16.62
C SER A 251 -4.69 7.11 17.93
N LEU A 252 -5.42 6.16 18.51
CA LEU A 252 -6.19 6.33 19.74
C LEU A 252 -5.27 6.44 20.97
N PRO A 253 -5.66 7.22 22.00
CA PRO A 253 -5.01 7.21 23.31
C PRO A 253 -5.08 5.82 23.96
N PHE A 254 -4.07 5.45 24.75
CA PHE A 254 -4.01 4.14 25.44
C PHE A 254 -5.27 3.84 26.28
N ARG A 255 -5.79 4.84 27.02
CA ARG A 255 -7.03 4.68 27.79
C ARG A 255 -8.22 4.28 26.92
N THR A 256 -8.32 4.85 25.71
CA THR A 256 -9.38 4.52 24.75
C THR A 256 -9.20 3.12 24.18
N ARG A 257 -7.96 2.71 23.87
CA ARG A 257 -7.66 1.35 23.41
C ARG A 257 -8.02 0.32 24.49
N ALA A 258 -7.69 0.61 25.74
CA ALA A 258 -8.01 -0.27 26.87
C ALA A 258 -9.53 -0.41 27.06
N ARG A 259 -10.26 0.71 26.99
CA ARG A 259 -11.73 0.72 27.08
C ARG A 259 -12.40 -0.03 25.91
N ARG A 260 -11.87 0.09 24.69
CA ARG A 260 -12.40 -0.53 23.47
C ARG A 260 -11.68 -1.84 23.10
N ARG A 261 -11.00 -2.48 24.05
CA ARG A 261 -10.13 -3.64 23.80
C ARG A 261 -10.87 -4.76 23.07
N ALA A 262 -12.00 -5.19 23.62
CA ALA A 262 -12.79 -6.30 23.06
C ALA A 262 -13.26 -6.00 21.63
N GLU A 263 -13.75 -4.79 21.39
CA GLU A 263 -14.21 -4.34 20.06
C GLU A 263 -13.06 -4.33 19.03
N LEU A 264 -11.92 -3.73 19.39
CA LEU A 264 -10.76 -3.64 18.52
C LEU A 264 -10.17 -5.02 18.22
N THR A 265 -9.99 -5.87 19.24
CA THR A 265 -9.50 -7.24 19.06
C THR A 265 -10.45 -8.06 18.18
N ALA A 266 -11.76 -7.95 18.37
CA ALA A 266 -12.75 -8.62 17.53
C ALA A 266 -12.67 -8.15 16.06
N ALA A 267 -12.52 -6.84 15.84
CA ALA A 267 -12.34 -6.29 14.50
C ALA A 267 -11.05 -6.79 13.83
N PHE A 268 -9.93 -6.85 14.55
CA PHE A 268 -8.68 -7.40 14.03
C PHE A 268 -8.82 -8.87 13.65
N ARG A 269 -9.39 -9.70 14.54
CA ARG A 269 -9.59 -11.13 14.27
C ARG A 269 -10.52 -11.38 13.09
N ALA A 270 -11.62 -10.62 12.99
CA ALA A 270 -12.52 -10.70 11.84
C ALA A 270 -11.82 -10.30 10.54
N SER A 271 -11.00 -9.25 10.57
CA SER A 271 -10.23 -8.83 9.40
C SER A 271 -9.14 -9.85 9.02
N ALA A 272 -8.43 -10.40 10.00
CA ALA A 272 -7.39 -11.39 9.81
C ALA A 272 -7.95 -12.70 9.26
N ALA A 273 -9.08 -13.18 9.78
CA ALA A 273 -9.75 -14.38 9.29
C ALA A 273 -10.16 -14.24 7.82
N ARG A 274 -10.70 -13.08 7.41
CA ARG A 274 -11.01 -12.81 6.00
C ARG A 274 -9.76 -12.79 5.12
N ALA A 275 -8.68 -12.18 5.59
CA ALA A 275 -7.43 -12.09 4.85
C ALA A 275 -6.73 -13.46 4.74
N ALA A 276 -6.76 -14.28 5.80
CA ALA A 276 -6.24 -15.63 5.79
C ALA A 276 -7.04 -16.56 4.86
N GLY A 277 -8.37 -16.42 4.84
CA GLY A 277 -9.26 -17.18 3.96
C GLY A 277 -9.04 -18.69 4.11
N THR A 278 -8.78 -19.38 3.00
CA THR A 278 -8.51 -20.83 2.99
C THR A 278 -7.18 -21.24 3.60
N ARG A 279 -6.28 -20.28 3.88
CA ARG A 279 -4.97 -20.52 4.51
C ARG A 279 -5.03 -20.43 6.04
N ALA A 280 -6.20 -20.19 6.63
CA ALA A 280 -6.32 -20.13 8.08
C ALA A 280 -5.88 -21.45 8.74
N GLY A 281 -5.01 -21.37 9.74
CA GLY A 281 -4.47 -22.53 10.46
C GLY A 281 -3.51 -23.43 9.68
N THR A 282 -3.12 -23.11 8.44
CA THR A 282 -2.30 -24.00 7.60
C THR A 282 -0.79 -23.84 7.80
N TRP A 283 -0.34 -22.85 8.58
CA TRP A 283 1.08 -22.53 8.72
C TRP A 283 1.82 -23.27 9.84
N GLY A 284 1.17 -24.21 10.52
CA GLY A 284 1.79 -25.00 11.58
C GLY A 284 2.23 -24.15 12.78
N ARG A 285 3.40 -24.43 13.35
CA ARG A 285 3.98 -23.65 14.47
C ARG A 285 4.71 -22.41 13.97
N VAL A 286 4.15 -21.23 14.24
CA VAL A 286 4.69 -19.94 13.81
C VAL A 286 5.11 -19.10 15.01
N THR A 287 6.37 -18.70 15.03
CA THR A 287 6.86 -17.67 15.96
C THR A 287 7.16 -16.39 15.18
N ALA A 288 6.65 -15.26 15.67
CA ALA A 288 6.86 -13.96 15.05
C ALA A 288 7.70 -13.06 15.95
N VAL A 289 8.75 -12.47 15.42
CA VAL A 289 9.52 -11.40 16.07
C VAL A 289 9.01 -10.07 15.52
N LEU A 290 8.44 -9.22 16.37
CA LEU A 290 7.68 -8.03 15.99
C LEU A 290 8.34 -6.77 16.53
N ASP A 291 8.62 -5.83 15.63
CA ASP A 291 9.30 -4.59 15.96
C ASP A 291 8.36 -3.51 16.51
N ASP A 292 8.58 -3.14 17.76
CA ASP A 292 8.03 -1.97 18.42
C ASP A 292 9.13 -1.05 19.01
N SER A 293 10.34 -1.12 18.42
CA SER A 293 11.44 -0.23 18.76
C SER A 293 11.14 1.23 18.38
N PHE A 294 11.99 2.17 18.80
CA PHE A 294 11.77 3.59 18.53
C PHE A 294 11.67 3.93 17.02
N SER A 295 12.41 3.24 16.14
CA SER A 295 12.36 3.47 14.69
C SER A 295 11.00 3.11 14.09
N ALA A 296 10.22 2.24 14.74
CA ALA A 296 8.86 1.91 14.34
C ALA A 296 7.88 3.11 14.43
N PHE A 297 8.30 4.24 15.02
CA PHE A 297 7.61 5.52 14.91
C PHE A 297 7.52 6.02 13.45
N GLY A 298 8.44 5.61 12.59
CA GLY A 298 8.49 6.04 11.19
C GLY A 298 8.78 7.54 11.04
N SER A 299 8.54 8.08 9.85
CA SER A 299 8.73 9.51 9.60
C SER A 299 7.50 10.33 10.01
N VAL A 300 7.66 11.66 10.10
CA VAL A 300 6.53 12.60 10.30
C VAL A 300 5.43 12.41 9.25
N THR A 301 5.80 12.03 8.02
CA THR A 301 4.86 11.75 6.93
C THR A 301 4.23 10.36 7.00
N LYS A 302 4.88 9.39 7.65
CA LYS A 302 4.45 7.99 7.78
C LYS A 302 4.38 7.57 9.25
N ARG A 303 3.76 8.42 10.06
CA ARG A 303 3.75 8.26 11.52
C ARG A 303 3.16 6.90 11.92
N ARG A 304 3.94 6.13 12.68
CA ARG A 304 3.64 4.78 13.20
C ARG A 304 3.30 3.74 12.13
N ARG A 305 3.63 3.98 10.85
CA ARG A 305 3.32 3.03 9.78
C ARG A 305 4.05 1.69 9.95
N PRO A 306 5.36 1.63 10.26
CA PRO A 306 6.03 0.35 10.50
C PRO A 306 5.39 -0.42 11.67
N LEU A 307 5.11 0.25 12.78
CA LEU A 307 4.40 -0.37 13.91
C LEU A 307 3.00 -0.87 13.53
N ALA A 308 2.26 -0.11 12.72
CA ALA A 308 0.95 -0.54 12.24
C ALA A 308 1.04 -1.81 11.37
N VAL A 309 2.10 -1.95 10.58
CA VAL A 309 2.35 -3.18 9.82
C VAL A 309 2.69 -4.34 10.77
N ALA A 310 3.53 -4.14 11.79
CA ALA A 310 3.84 -5.16 12.78
C ALA A 310 2.58 -5.67 13.52
N VAL A 311 1.73 -4.76 14.01
CA VAL A 311 0.44 -5.11 14.66
C VAL A 311 -0.50 -5.84 13.69
N ALA A 312 -0.57 -5.41 12.44
CA ALA A 312 -1.39 -6.07 11.43
C ALA A 312 -0.87 -7.48 11.10
N CYS A 313 0.45 -7.64 10.97
CA CYS A 313 1.09 -8.94 10.75
C CYS A 313 0.89 -9.87 11.94
N HIS A 314 0.95 -9.37 13.17
CA HIS A 314 0.66 -10.16 14.37
C HIS A 314 -0.70 -10.86 14.28
N HIS A 315 -1.77 -10.10 14.01
CA HIS A 315 -3.11 -10.67 13.91
C HIS A 315 -3.30 -11.57 12.69
N LEU A 316 -2.64 -11.29 11.56
CA LEU A 316 -2.71 -12.17 10.40
C LEU A 316 -1.97 -13.50 10.66
N LEU A 317 -0.79 -13.44 11.27
CA LEU A 317 -0.01 -14.63 11.63
C LEU A 317 -0.75 -15.47 12.68
N GLU A 318 -1.42 -14.85 13.65
CA GLU A 318 -2.33 -15.53 14.59
C GLU A 318 -3.41 -16.33 13.84
N ALA A 319 -3.98 -15.79 12.76
CA ALA A 319 -5.01 -16.47 11.98
C ALA A 319 -4.46 -17.55 11.03
N LEU A 320 -3.24 -17.39 10.52
CA LEU A 320 -2.61 -18.32 9.59
C LEU A 320 -2.00 -19.54 10.30
N ALA A 321 -1.50 -19.36 11.51
CA ALA A 321 -0.81 -20.41 12.26
C ALA A 321 -1.78 -21.41 12.88
N GLY A 322 -1.33 -22.67 12.98
CA GLY A 322 -1.99 -23.66 13.84
C GLY A 322 -1.64 -23.44 15.32
N ASP A 323 -0.42 -22.98 15.59
CA ASP A 323 0.07 -22.55 16.90
C ASP A 323 0.92 -21.29 16.72
N TYR A 324 0.55 -20.21 17.42
CA TYR A 324 1.12 -18.88 17.21
C TYR A 324 1.76 -18.30 18.47
N ARG A 325 2.98 -17.78 18.31
CA ARG A 325 3.65 -17.00 19.34
C ARG A 325 4.20 -15.68 18.80
N GLY A 326 3.64 -14.57 19.27
CA GLY A 326 4.15 -13.23 18.99
C GLY A 326 5.14 -12.75 20.04
N LEU A 327 6.33 -12.34 19.62
CA LEU A 327 7.42 -11.86 20.46
C LEU A 327 7.78 -10.42 20.07
N TRP A 328 7.35 -9.45 20.90
CA TRP A 328 7.65 -8.04 20.68
C TRP A 328 9.05 -7.68 21.18
N LEU A 329 9.77 -6.78 20.50
CA LEU A 329 11.11 -6.36 20.93
C LEU A 329 11.12 -5.78 22.35
N SER A 330 10.12 -4.96 22.69
CA SER A 330 9.95 -4.41 24.04
C SER A 330 9.68 -5.44 25.14
N GLY A 331 9.24 -6.65 24.75
CA GLY A 331 8.77 -7.69 25.67
C GLY A 331 7.30 -7.58 26.05
N GLY A 332 6.56 -6.62 25.47
CA GLY A 332 5.11 -6.56 25.62
C GLY A 332 4.41 -7.79 25.02
N ASP A 333 3.25 -8.12 25.58
CA ASP A 333 2.38 -9.21 25.13
C ASP A 333 1.10 -8.71 24.44
N ASP A 334 0.74 -7.45 24.68
CA ASP A 334 -0.49 -6.84 24.19
C ASP A 334 -0.27 -6.01 22.90
N PRO A 335 -0.67 -6.53 21.72
CA PRO A 335 -0.49 -5.83 20.45
C PRO A 335 -1.24 -4.49 20.39
N LEU A 336 -2.33 -4.31 21.15
CA LEU A 336 -3.09 -3.06 21.17
C LEU A 336 -2.37 -1.95 21.96
N MET A 337 -1.48 -2.34 22.88
CA MET A 337 -0.70 -1.42 23.70
C MET A 337 0.71 -1.19 23.16
N ALA A 338 1.05 -1.83 22.03
CA ALA A 338 2.31 -1.63 21.35
C ALA A 338 2.57 -0.13 21.08
N GLN A 339 3.81 0.29 21.31
CA GLN A 339 4.25 1.67 21.12
C GLN A 339 5.74 1.71 20.73
N PRO A 340 6.16 2.65 19.87
CA PRO A 340 7.57 2.74 19.47
C PRO A 340 8.43 3.20 20.65
N THR A 341 9.27 2.32 21.19
CA THR A 341 10.10 2.62 22.36
C THR A 341 11.39 1.82 22.37
N GLY A 342 12.44 2.38 22.95
CA GLY A 342 13.67 1.65 23.22
C GLY A 342 14.51 1.30 21.98
N PRO A 343 15.59 0.52 22.19
CA PRO A 343 16.46 0.05 21.13
C PRO A 343 15.83 -1.12 20.35
N THR A 344 16.57 -1.63 19.38
CA THR A 344 16.17 -2.70 18.46
C THR A 344 17.06 -3.93 18.70
N PRO A 345 16.82 -4.74 19.75
CA PRO A 345 17.62 -5.92 20.11
C PRO A 345 17.16 -7.17 19.34
N LEU A 346 17.24 -7.12 18.00
CA LEU A 346 16.71 -8.18 17.14
C LEU A 346 17.39 -9.51 17.40
N GLY A 347 18.72 -9.52 17.57
CA GLY A 347 19.47 -10.74 17.81
C GLY A 347 18.99 -11.51 19.04
N GLN A 348 18.79 -10.83 20.17
CA GLN A 348 18.28 -11.47 21.38
C GLN A 348 16.87 -12.01 21.17
N ARG A 349 15.97 -11.22 20.55
CA ARG A 349 14.59 -11.67 20.36
C ARG A 349 14.45 -12.80 19.34
N ILE A 350 15.35 -12.88 18.37
CA ILE A 350 15.45 -14.02 17.45
C ILE A 350 15.86 -15.29 18.20
N ILE A 351 16.80 -15.21 19.15
CA ILE A 351 17.17 -16.35 20.01
C ILE A 351 15.94 -16.84 20.79
N ASP A 352 15.25 -15.94 21.49
CA ASP A 352 14.01 -16.27 22.21
C ASP A 352 12.98 -16.94 21.28
N GLY A 353 12.92 -16.49 20.02
CA GLY A 353 12.03 -17.07 19.01
C GLY A 353 12.44 -18.48 18.58
N LEU A 354 13.72 -18.72 18.35
CA LEU A 354 14.23 -20.04 17.94
C LEU A 354 14.12 -21.08 19.06
N GLU A 355 14.24 -20.67 20.33
CA GLU A 355 14.02 -21.53 21.50
C GLU A 355 12.61 -22.14 21.58
N THR A 356 11.63 -21.51 20.92
CA THR A 356 10.25 -22.04 20.84
C THR A 356 10.10 -23.21 19.86
N ALA A 357 11.18 -23.62 19.18
CA ALA A 357 11.19 -24.64 18.13
C ALA A 357 10.09 -24.44 17.06
N PRO A 358 10.02 -23.26 16.42
CA PRO A 358 9.03 -22.99 15.40
C PRO A 358 9.30 -23.79 14.13
N GLU A 359 8.25 -24.10 13.38
CA GLU A 359 8.39 -24.53 11.98
C GLU A 359 8.67 -23.32 11.08
N ARG A 360 8.13 -22.15 11.46
CA ARG A 360 8.33 -20.88 10.77
C ARG A 360 8.63 -19.74 11.73
N LEU A 361 9.75 -19.06 11.50
CA LEU A 361 10.11 -17.81 12.16
C LEU A 361 9.88 -16.64 11.19
N VAL A 362 8.96 -15.75 11.54
CA VAL A 362 8.66 -14.53 10.76
C VAL A 362 9.17 -13.31 11.52
N ILE A 363 10.13 -12.59 10.94
CA ILE A 363 10.70 -11.39 11.56
C ILE A 363 10.11 -10.18 10.86
N VAL A 364 9.41 -9.31 11.58
CA VAL A 364 8.80 -8.07 11.05
C VAL A 364 9.52 -6.87 11.66
N SER A 365 10.46 -6.29 10.92
CA SER A 365 11.30 -5.18 11.39
C SER A 365 11.84 -4.35 10.21
N ASP A 366 12.31 -3.14 10.48
CA ASP A 366 13.04 -2.33 9.49
C ASP A 366 14.48 -2.84 9.22
N GLY A 367 14.93 -3.86 9.97
CA GLY A 367 16.26 -4.47 9.84
C GLY A 367 17.37 -3.71 10.56
N TRP A 368 17.04 -2.71 11.38
CA TRP A 368 18.02 -1.88 12.07
C TRP A 368 18.41 -2.43 13.45
N ASP A 369 19.13 -3.56 13.46
CA ASP A 369 19.67 -4.15 14.69
C ASP A 369 20.75 -3.26 15.32
N ASN A 370 20.51 -2.80 16.57
CA ASN A 370 21.39 -1.85 17.24
C ASN A 370 21.68 -2.15 18.72
N ALA A 371 21.27 -3.31 19.24
CA ALA A 371 21.45 -3.67 20.65
C ALA A 371 21.77 -5.17 20.87
N PRO A 372 23.06 -5.57 20.70
CA PRO A 372 24.14 -4.82 20.07
C PRO A 372 24.05 -4.88 18.53
N PRO A 373 24.65 -3.92 17.80
CA PRO A 373 24.57 -3.91 16.34
C PRO A 373 25.15 -5.17 15.69
N GLY A 374 24.39 -5.77 14.77
CA GLY A 374 24.83 -6.92 13.96
C GLY A 374 24.65 -8.29 14.62
N LEU A 375 24.17 -8.35 15.87
CA LEU A 375 23.90 -9.62 16.55
C LEU A 375 22.88 -10.46 15.80
N ALA A 376 21.81 -9.86 15.26
CA ALA A 376 20.81 -10.57 14.48
C ALA A 376 21.43 -11.33 13.29
N GLY A 377 22.34 -10.67 12.57
CA GLY A 377 23.06 -11.29 11.45
C GLY A 377 23.90 -12.48 11.89
N GLU A 378 24.63 -12.34 12.99
CA GLU A 378 25.47 -13.42 13.53
C GLU A 378 24.66 -14.61 14.06
N VAL A 379 23.56 -14.35 14.78
CA VAL A 379 22.63 -15.39 15.25
C VAL A 379 22.09 -16.19 14.07
N LEU A 380 21.58 -15.51 13.04
CA LEU A 380 21.02 -16.16 11.85
C LEU A 380 22.08 -16.93 11.06
N ARG A 381 23.30 -16.38 10.94
CA ARG A 381 24.43 -17.06 10.30
C ARG A 381 24.79 -18.34 11.05
N VAL A 382 24.97 -18.28 12.37
CA VAL A 382 25.31 -19.46 13.19
C VAL A 382 24.18 -20.49 13.14
N TRP A 383 22.92 -20.05 13.23
CA TRP A 383 21.77 -20.93 13.11
C TRP A 383 21.79 -21.70 11.79
N ARG A 384 21.84 -20.98 10.66
CA ARG A 384 21.82 -21.57 9.30
C ARG A 384 23.03 -22.44 8.99
N THR A 385 24.20 -22.17 9.58
CA THR A 385 25.44 -22.89 9.23
C THR A 385 25.82 -23.99 10.20
N ARG A 386 25.36 -23.95 11.46
CA ARG A 386 25.78 -24.89 12.50
C ARG A 386 24.65 -25.61 13.24
N LEU A 387 23.50 -24.98 13.44
CA LEU A 387 22.41 -25.56 14.26
C LEU A 387 21.31 -26.18 13.40
N ASP A 388 20.98 -25.54 12.28
CA ASP A 388 19.97 -26.00 11.32
C ASP A 388 20.50 -25.94 9.87
N PRO A 389 21.56 -26.71 9.54
CA PRO A 389 22.12 -26.74 8.19
C PRO A 389 21.12 -27.29 7.16
N ASP A 390 20.21 -28.16 7.59
CA ASP A 390 19.15 -28.75 6.76
C ASP A 390 17.99 -27.78 6.51
N ARG A 391 17.99 -26.60 7.14
CA ARG A 391 16.96 -25.55 7.04
C ARG A 391 15.56 -26.06 7.39
N LYS A 392 15.43 -26.84 8.46
CA LYS A 392 14.15 -27.34 8.97
C LYS A 392 13.25 -26.19 9.44
N VAL A 393 13.83 -25.13 9.99
CA VAL A 393 13.10 -23.92 10.35
C VAL A 393 13.09 -22.97 9.16
N SER A 394 11.89 -22.64 8.66
CA SER A 394 11.72 -21.60 7.65
C SER A 394 11.86 -20.23 8.31
N ILE A 395 12.86 -19.43 7.93
CA ILE A 395 13.08 -18.09 8.49
C ILE A 395 12.89 -17.06 7.39
N VAL A 396 12.02 -16.08 7.61
CA VAL A 396 11.77 -14.99 6.65
C VAL A 396 11.78 -13.64 7.35
N HIS A 397 12.46 -12.67 6.73
CA HIS A 397 12.44 -11.29 7.17
C HIS A 397 11.49 -10.47 6.29
N VAL A 398 10.55 -9.77 6.92
CA VAL A 398 9.49 -9.00 6.29
C VAL A 398 9.67 -7.54 6.70
N ASN A 399 10.12 -6.70 5.76
CA ASN A 399 10.57 -5.36 6.06
C ASN A 399 9.58 -4.29 5.55
N PRO A 400 8.95 -3.48 6.44
CA PRO A 400 8.00 -2.45 6.04
C PRO A 400 8.65 -1.14 5.57
N VAL A 401 9.98 -1.02 5.63
CA VAL A 401 10.73 0.23 5.39
C VAL A 401 11.74 0.03 4.27
N TYR A 402 11.68 0.93 3.29
CA TYR A 402 12.66 0.97 2.21
C TYR A 402 13.91 1.74 2.62
N ASP A 403 15.09 1.15 2.46
CA ASP A 403 16.38 1.78 2.65
C ASP A 403 16.92 2.34 1.32
N ALA A 404 16.88 3.68 1.20
CA ALA A 404 17.37 4.36 0.01
C ALA A 404 18.88 4.19 -0.19
N GLY A 405 19.67 4.01 0.88
CA GLY A 405 21.12 3.87 0.81
C GLY A 405 21.53 2.52 0.23
N GLY A 406 20.85 1.45 0.64
CA GLY A 406 21.05 0.09 0.10
C GLY A 406 20.30 -0.20 -1.20
N PHE A 407 19.49 0.75 -1.70
CA PHE A 407 18.56 0.56 -2.81
C PHE A 407 17.55 -0.59 -2.61
N GLU A 408 17.40 -1.11 -1.40
CA GLU A 408 16.58 -2.26 -1.08
C GLU A 408 15.94 -2.08 0.30
N VAL A 409 15.14 -3.04 0.72
CA VAL A 409 14.88 -3.25 2.14
C VAL A 409 16.13 -3.78 2.84
N ARG A 410 16.40 -3.32 4.07
CA ARG A 410 17.59 -3.75 4.81
C ARG A 410 17.49 -5.23 5.16
N ARG A 411 18.52 -6.01 4.78
CA ARG A 411 18.62 -7.45 5.09
C ARG A 411 19.23 -7.66 6.47
N LEU A 412 18.78 -8.71 7.18
CA LEU A 412 19.37 -9.11 8.47
C LEU A 412 20.62 -9.97 8.30
N ALA A 413 20.58 -10.90 7.35
CA ALA A 413 21.69 -11.80 7.02
C ALA A 413 21.59 -12.23 5.55
N PRO A 414 22.72 -12.50 4.86
CA PRO A 414 22.70 -12.97 3.46
C PRO A 414 21.92 -14.28 3.26
N GLY A 415 21.92 -15.17 4.26
CA GLY A 415 21.23 -16.47 4.20
C GLY A 415 19.77 -16.45 4.65
N VAL A 416 19.17 -15.27 4.83
CA VAL A 416 17.76 -15.12 5.23
C VAL A 416 17.03 -14.29 4.17
N PRO A 417 15.99 -14.86 3.53
CA PRO A 417 15.24 -14.16 2.51
C PRO A 417 14.52 -12.98 3.15
N THR A 418 14.71 -11.82 2.52
CA THR A 418 14.10 -10.57 2.97
C THR A 418 13.14 -10.08 1.90
N THR A 419 11.90 -9.82 2.29
CA THR A 419 10.88 -9.27 1.40
C THR A 419 10.30 -7.98 1.97
N GLY A 420 10.03 -7.03 1.07
CA GLY A 420 9.39 -5.79 1.42
C GLY A 420 7.88 -5.97 1.60
N ILE A 421 7.32 -5.40 2.67
CA ILE A 421 5.87 -5.44 2.91
C ILE A 421 5.27 -4.04 2.99
N ARG A 422 4.03 -3.91 2.54
CA ARG A 422 3.26 -2.67 2.68
C ARG A 422 1.96 -2.91 3.42
N ASP A 423 1.19 -3.87 2.94
CA ASP A 423 -0.09 -4.26 3.51
C ASP A 423 0.05 -5.70 4.02
N ALA A 424 -0.50 -5.98 5.20
CA ALA A 424 -0.27 -7.26 5.88
C ALA A 424 -0.89 -8.42 5.10
N GLU A 425 -1.98 -8.15 4.39
CA GLU A 425 -2.71 -9.09 3.55
C GLU A 425 -1.84 -9.71 2.44
N ASP A 426 -0.75 -9.05 2.04
CA ASP A 426 0.20 -9.57 1.05
C ASP A 426 1.19 -10.57 1.66
N LEU A 427 1.29 -10.66 2.99
CA LEU A 427 2.27 -11.46 3.71
C LEU A 427 2.34 -12.93 3.26
N PRO A 428 1.22 -13.66 3.04
CA PRO A 428 1.31 -15.05 2.61
C PRO A 428 2.02 -15.20 1.26
N VAL A 429 1.66 -14.36 0.29
CA VAL A 429 2.24 -14.36 -1.04
C VAL A 429 3.71 -13.94 -0.97
N LEU A 430 4.04 -12.93 -0.17
CA LEU A 430 5.42 -12.45 -0.02
C LEU A 430 6.33 -13.47 0.67
N VAL A 431 5.81 -14.22 1.64
CA VAL A 431 6.57 -15.30 2.30
C VAL A 431 6.79 -16.49 1.36
N GLU A 432 5.78 -16.86 0.58
CA GLU A 432 5.92 -17.85 -0.51
C GLU A 432 6.98 -17.36 -1.53
N LEU A 433 6.92 -16.07 -1.92
CA LEU A 433 7.91 -15.48 -2.82
C LEU A 433 9.33 -15.46 -2.25
N ALA A 434 9.46 -15.16 -0.95
CA ALA A 434 10.72 -15.15 -0.24
C ALA A 434 11.38 -16.54 -0.21
N GLN A 435 10.60 -17.63 -0.21
CA GLN A 435 11.13 -18.99 -0.30
C GLN A 435 11.79 -19.29 -1.64
N PHE A 436 11.35 -18.65 -2.74
CA PHE A 436 12.03 -18.78 -4.05
C PHE A 436 13.46 -18.20 -4.01
N ALA A 437 13.68 -17.13 -3.23
CA ALA A 437 15.00 -16.52 -3.05
C ALA A 437 15.99 -17.38 -2.24
N GLU A 438 15.55 -18.43 -1.54
CA GLU A 438 16.43 -19.31 -0.75
C GLU A 438 17.22 -20.33 -1.58
N GLY A 439 17.13 -20.28 -2.92
CA GLY A 439 18.10 -20.90 -3.84
C GLY A 439 17.62 -22.19 -4.53
N ARG A 440 16.39 -22.23 -5.04
CA ARG A 440 15.89 -23.39 -5.81
C ARG A 440 15.21 -23.07 -7.15
N THR A 441 15.13 -21.80 -7.54
CA THR A 441 14.32 -21.40 -8.69
C THR A 441 15.03 -20.32 -9.50
N GLY A 442 15.27 -20.60 -10.78
CA GLY A 442 15.98 -19.71 -11.69
C GLY A 442 15.13 -18.58 -12.23
N LEU A 443 15.79 -17.66 -12.93
CA LEU A 443 15.17 -16.54 -13.64
C LEU A 443 13.97 -16.95 -14.50
N ALA A 444 14.01 -18.13 -15.12
CA ALA A 444 12.93 -18.66 -15.95
C ALA A 444 11.65 -18.88 -15.15
N GLU A 445 11.75 -19.33 -13.91
CA GLU A 445 10.59 -19.56 -13.04
C GLU A 445 10.02 -18.25 -12.51
N LEU A 446 10.87 -17.28 -12.17
CA LEU A 446 10.42 -15.94 -11.80
C LEU A 446 9.70 -15.25 -12.97
N ARG A 447 10.27 -15.33 -14.18
CA ARG A 447 9.64 -14.81 -15.40
C ARG A 447 8.32 -15.53 -15.70
N GLY A 448 8.31 -16.87 -15.57
CA GLY A 448 7.10 -17.69 -15.74
C GLY A 448 6.00 -17.30 -14.77
N TYR A 449 6.34 -17.15 -13.49
CA TYR A 449 5.41 -16.69 -12.46
C TYR A 449 4.84 -15.30 -12.77
N LEU A 450 5.69 -14.34 -13.15
CA LEU A 450 5.22 -12.99 -13.52
C LEU A 450 4.33 -12.99 -14.76
N ALA A 451 4.66 -13.82 -15.76
CA ALA A 451 3.87 -13.96 -16.97
C ALA A 451 2.51 -14.61 -16.69
N GLU A 452 2.47 -15.67 -15.88
CA GLU A 452 1.24 -16.32 -15.43
C GLU A 452 0.35 -15.33 -14.69
N ARG A 453 0.90 -14.60 -13.71
CA ARG A 453 0.17 -13.55 -12.99
C ARG A 453 -0.38 -12.49 -13.94
N ALA A 454 0.43 -12.03 -14.91
CA ALA A 454 -0.04 -11.05 -15.90
C ALA A 454 -1.18 -11.60 -16.74
N ALA A 455 -1.08 -12.86 -17.19
CA ALA A 455 -2.13 -13.53 -17.96
C ALA A 455 -3.42 -13.70 -17.14
N GLU A 456 -3.34 -14.15 -15.89
CA GLU A 456 -4.48 -14.23 -14.96
C GLU A 456 -5.18 -12.86 -14.80
N ARG A 457 -4.40 -11.79 -14.64
CA ARG A 457 -4.94 -10.43 -14.47
C ARG A 457 -5.67 -9.93 -15.70
N VAL A 458 -5.17 -10.28 -16.88
CA VAL A 458 -5.77 -9.87 -18.16
C VAL A 458 -6.99 -10.74 -18.51
N ALA A 459 -6.94 -12.05 -18.25
CA ALA A 459 -8.01 -12.99 -18.55
C ALA A 459 -9.21 -12.88 -17.58
N GLY A 460 -9.00 -12.39 -16.36
CA GLY A 460 -10.07 -12.13 -15.38
C GLY A 460 -10.86 -10.83 -15.61
N ARG A 461 -10.70 -10.19 -16.79
CA ARG A 461 -11.54 -9.07 -17.26
C ARG A 461 -12.60 -9.58 -18.21
#